data_AF-A0A9E3W0N5-F1
#
_entry.id   AF-A0A9E3W0N5-F1
#
_cell.length_a   1.000
_cell.length_b   1.000
_cell.length_c   1.000
_cell.angle_alpha   90.00
_cell.angle_beta   90.00
_cell.angle_gamma   90.00
#
_symmetry.space_group_name_H-M   'P 1'
#
loop_
_entity.id
_entity.type
_entity.pdbx_description
1 polymer ?
#
loop_
_entity_poly.entity_id
_entity_poly.type
_entity_poly.pdbx_seq_one_letter_code
_entity_poly.pdbx_strand_id
1 'polypeptide(L)'
;MSHCHYGRLGFLMIFDRKFRFNNDNFDQRYTGNRYRLRLPLSEAEIDSILAFAMAQKGDRSSWNASKAFPGNSFNDSLVAVGLRESWADNSTWYCSHLVWQSLFYITGKDADANGGYMVYPNDLIQADLFNNTEGHQGRTRF
;
A
#
# COMPACT_ATOMS: atom_id res chain seq x y z
N MET A 1 20.60 -1.31 7.71
CA MET A 1 19.77 -2.04 8.70
C MET A 1 19.01 -1.02 9.53
N SER A 2 17.70 -0.93 9.38
CA SER A 2 16.82 -0.18 10.30
C SER A 2 15.61 -1.06 10.57
N HIS A 3 15.50 -1.48 11.83
CA HIS A 3 14.41 -2.30 12.33
C HIS A 3 13.21 -1.38 12.60
N CYS A 4 12.10 -1.59 11.90
CA CYS A 4 10.83 -1.01 12.27
C CYS A 4 10.20 -1.90 13.35
N HIS A 5 10.35 -1.51 14.62
CA HIS A 5 9.66 -2.12 15.75
C HIS A 5 8.29 -1.45 15.90
N TYR A 6 7.24 -2.05 15.33
CA TYR A 6 5.85 -1.83 15.75
C TYR A 6 5.10 -3.17 15.72
N GLY A 7 4.32 -3.43 16.77
CA GLY A 7 3.74 -4.73 17.06
C GLY A 7 2.78 -5.28 15.99
N ARG A 8 3.01 -6.53 15.60
CA ARG A 8 2.04 -7.57 15.18
C ARG A 8 0.77 -7.14 14.40
N LEU A 9 0.92 -6.33 13.36
CA LEU A 9 -0.02 -6.26 12.23
C LEU A 9 0.82 -6.35 10.95
N GLY A 10 1.04 -7.58 10.48
CA GLY A 10 1.80 -7.84 9.27
C GLY A 10 0.94 -7.62 8.04
N PHE A 11 0.99 -6.43 7.45
CA PHE A 11 0.51 -6.23 6.07
C PHE A 11 1.71 -6.43 5.13
N LEU A 12 1.77 -7.59 4.47
CA LEU A 12 2.87 -7.93 3.57
C LEU A 12 2.34 -8.03 2.13
N MET A 13 2.60 -7.00 1.33
CA MET A 13 2.61 -7.13 -0.13
C MET A 13 3.92 -7.82 -0.53
N ILE A 14 3.84 -9.00 -1.14
CA ILE A 14 5.04 -9.74 -1.55
C ILE A 14 5.45 -9.30 -2.95
N PHE A 15 6.57 -8.59 -3.04
CA PHE A 15 7.08 -7.95 -4.26
C PHE A 15 8.11 -8.75 -5.07
N ASP A 16 8.35 -10.02 -4.74
CA ASP A 16 9.31 -10.84 -5.48
C ASP A 16 8.72 -12.25 -5.79
N ARG A 17 8.79 -12.65 -7.07
CA ARG A 17 8.45 -14.00 -7.53
C ARG A 17 9.61 -15.00 -7.31
N LYS A 18 10.85 -14.53 -7.09
CA LYS A 18 12.05 -15.38 -7.03
C LYS A 18 12.66 -15.57 -5.62
N PHE A 19 12.23 -14.80 -4.63
CA PHE A 19 12.58 -15.04 -3.21
C PHE A 19 11.34 -15.33 -2.37
N ARG A 20 10.86 -16.58 -2.41
CA ARG A 20 9.93 -17.09 -1.40
C ARG A 20 10.26 -18.53 -1.08
N PHE A 21 10.82 -18.80 0.08
CA PHE A 21 10.51 -20.06 0.79
C PHE A 21 10.51 -19.99 2.32
N ASN A 22 10.88 -18.87 2.97
CA ASN A 22 10.58 -18.64 4.39
C ASN A 22 9.81 -17.34 4.56
N ASN A 23 8.49 -17.42 4.40
CA ASN A 23 7.59 -16.33 4.76
C ASN A 23 6.76 -16.74 5.98
N ASP A 24 7.33 -16.53 7.16
CA ASP A 24 6.70 -16.85 8.44
C ASP A 24 5.37 -16.10 8.64
N ASN A 25 5.11 -15.00 7.90
CA ASN A 25 3.87 -14.23 7.99
C ASN A 25 2.67 -14.90 7.31
N PHE A 26 2.89 -15.96 6.52
CA PHE A 26 1.81 -16.71 5.84
C PHE A 26 1.53 -18.09 6.43
N ASP A 27 2.17 -18.41 7.55
CA ASP A 27 1.82 -19.61 8.30
C ASP A 27 0.41 -19.51 8.92
N GLN A 28 -0.04 -20.61 9.52
CA GLN A 28 -1.37 -20.68 10.12
C GLN A 28 -1.54 -19.81 11.38
N ARG A 29 -0.44 -19.36 12.02
CA ARG A 29 -0.48 -18.53 13.25
C ARG A 29 -1.07 -17.14 13.01
N TYR A 30 -1.06 -16.66 11.77
CA TYR A 30 -1.63 -15.36 11.38
C TYR A 30 -2.96 -15.48 10.61
N THR A 31 -3.61 -16.64 10.66
CA THR A 31 -4.95 -16.83 10.10
C THR A 31 -5.92 -15.85 10.78
N GLY A 32 -6.65 -15.06 9.99
CA GLY A 32 -7.52 -13.96 10.48
C GLY A 32 -6.89 -12.57 10.48
N ASN A 33 -5.55 -12.43 10.46
CA ASN A 33 -4.85 -11.15 10.36
C ASN A 33 -4.28 -10.88 8.96
N ARG A 34 -4.71 -11.67 7.97
CA ARG A 34 -4.28 -11.58 6.57
C ARG A 34 -5.44 -11.08 5.73
N TYR A 35 -5.19 -9.96 5.05
CA TYR A 35 -6.17 -9.31 4.20
C TYR A 35 -5.72 -9.47 2.76
N ARG A 36 -6.61 -10.05 1.95
CA ARG A 36 -6.34 -10.27 0.53
C ARG A 36 -7.11 -9.22 -0.26
N LEU A 37 -6.40 -8.53 -1.15
CA LEU A 37 -7.02 -7.72 -2.20
C LEU A 37 -7.84 -8.65 -3.11
N ARG A 38 -9.13 -8.39 -3.25
CA ARG A 38 -10.10 -9.17 -4.04
C ARG A 38 -10.46 -8.54 -5.38
N LEU A 39 -9.85 -7.39 -5.70
CA LEU A 39 -10.00 -6.73 -6.99
C LEU A 39 -9.55 -7.68 -8.12
N PRO A 40 -10.35 -7.88 -9.18
CA PRO A 40 -9.95 -8.68 -10.33
C PRO A 40 -8.89 -7.90 -11.12
N LEU A 41 -7.62 -8.20 -10.86
CA LEU A 41 -6.47 -7.60 -11.53
C LEU A 41 -5.95 -8.53 -12.61
N SER A 42 -5.62 -7.96 -13.77
CA SER A 42 -4.81 -8.62 -14.79
C SER A 42 -3.37 -8.81 -14.30
N GLU A 43 -2.63 -9.74 -14.91
CA GLU A 43 -1.21 -9.92 -14.59
C GLU A 43 -0.40 -8.64 -14.82
N ALA A 44 -0.72 -7.88 -15.88
CA ALA A 44 -0.07 -6.62 -16.19
C ALA A 44 -0.29 -5.55 -15.11
N GLU A 45 -1.51 -5.46 -14.54
CA GLU A 45 -1.79 -4.54 -13.43
C GLU A 45 -1.06 -4.97 -12.16
N ILE A 46 -1.04 -6.28 -11.86
CA ILE A 46 -0.27 -6.80 -10.73
C ILE A 46 1.19 -6.40 -10.89
N ASP A 47 1.82 -6.71 -12.03
CA ASP A 47 3.22 -6.41 -12.28
C ASP A 47 3.50 -4.90 -12.22
N SER A 48 2.56 -4.06 -12.67
CA SER A 48 2.68 -2.60 -12.60
C SER A 48 2.59 -2.08 -11.16
N ILE A 49 1.70 -2.63 -10.33
CA ILE A 49 1.64 -2.32 -8.88
C ILE A 49 2.95 -2.71 -8.20
N LEU A 50 3.50 -3.88 -8.55
CA LEU A 50 4.79 -4.34 -8.01
C LEU A 50 5.93 -3.42 -8.47
N ALA A 51 5.99 -3.08 -9.75
CA ALA A 51 7.00 -2.20 -10.31
C ALA A 51 6.97 -0.81 -9.66
N PHE A 52 5.78 -0.23 -9.48
CA PHE A 52 5.62 1.04 -8.79
C PHE A 52 6.21 0.98 -7.38
N ALA A 53 5.80 -0.01 -6.57
CA ALA A 53 6.28 -0.11 -5.20
C ALA A 53 7.79 -0.39 -5.09
N MET A 54 8.34 -1.17 -6.03
CA MET A 54 9.77 -1.43 -6.11
C MET A 54 10.57 -0.17 -6.51
N ALA A 55 10.01 0.70 -7.35
CA ALA A 55 10.66 1.95 -7.76
C ALA A 55 10.91 2.89 -6.56
N GLN A 56 10.07 2.82 -5.52
CA GLN A 56 10.20 3.62 -4.30
C GLN A 56 11.27 3.07 -3.32
N LYS A 57 11.97 2.00 -3.69
CA LYS A 57 13.01 1.37 -2.86
C LYS A 57 14.27 2.25 -2.86
N GLY A 58 14.68 2.67 -1.67
CA GLY A 58 15.83 3.57 -1.49
C GLY A 58 15.41 4.97 -1.08
N ASP A 59 14.13 5.29 -1.24
CA ASP A 59 13.53 6.54 -0.76
C ASP A 59 13.27 6.54 0.75
N ARG A 60 12.84 7.70 1.26
CA ARG A 60 12.75 7.95 2.70
C ARG A 60 11.47 7.38 3.29
N SER A 61 11.61 6.38 4.15
CA SER A 61 10.48 5.96 4.99
C SER A 61 10.12 7.06 6.00
N SER A 62 8.87 7.55 5.97
CA SER A 62 8.36 8.61 6.85
C SER A 62 6.89 8.39 7.18
N TRP A 63 6.54 8.37 8.47
CA TRP A 63 5.17 8.13 8.94
C TRP A 63 4.19 9.26 8.59
N ASN A 64 4.70 10.47 8.33
CA ASN A 64 3.90 11.65 7.98
C ASN A 64 3.85 11.91 6.46
N ALA A 65 4.22 10.92 5.63
CA ALA A 65 4.06 11.04 4.18
C ALA A 65 2.59 11.31 3.85
N SER A 66 2.36 12.26 2.94
CA SER A 66 1.02 12.75 2.62
C SER A 66 0.50 12.09 1.36
N LYS A 67 -0.81 11.79 1.32
CA LYS A 67 -1.44 11.30 0.10
C LYS A 67 -1.27 12.29 -1.04
N ALA A 68 -0.95 11.76 -2.22
CA ALA A 68 -0.98 12.50 -3.46
C ALA A 68 -2.17 12.06 -4.30
N PHE A 69 -2.83 13.01 -4.97
CA PHE A 69 -3.92 12.75 -5.91
C PHE A 69 -3.58 13.41 -7.25
N PRO A 70 -4.12 12.88 -8.38
CA PRO A 70 -4.02 13.56 -9.67
C PRO A 70 -4.74 14.91 -9.60
N GLY A 71 -4.21 15.93 -10.26
CA GLY A 71 -4.79 17.28 -10.25
C GLY A 71 -4.39 18.12 -9.02
N ASN A 72 -3.47 17.63 -8.19
CA ASN A 72 -2.88 18.43 -7.14
C ASN A 72 -1.87 19.41 -7.75
N SER A 73 -2.19 20.71 -7.71
CA SER A 73 -1.41 21.76 -8.37
C SER A 73 0.07 21.80 -7.96
N PHE A 74 0.40 21.42 -6.73
CA PHE A 74 1.79 21.35 -6.28
C PHE A 74 2.53 20.19 -6.93
N ASN A 75 1.98 18.97 -6.87
CA ASN A 75 2.59 17.80 -7.50
C ASN A 75 2.67 17.94 -9.02
N ASP A 76 1.61 18.45 -9.65
CA ASP A 76 1.57 18.68 -11.09
C ASP A 76 2.64 19.70 -11.52
N SER A 77 2.86 20.75 -10.71
CA SER A 77 3.94 21.72 -10.96
C SER A 77 5.32 21.07 -10.87
N LEU A 78 5.55 20.16 -9.92
CA LEU A 78 6.82 19.44 -9.79
C LEU A 78 7.08 18.50 -10.98
N VAL A 79 6.04 17.85 -11.48
CA VAL A 79 6.12 17.04 -12.72
C VAL A 79 6.45 17.93 -13.92
N ALA A 80 5.78 19.07 -14.05
CA ALA A 80 6.00 20.00 -15.16
C ALA A 80 7.44 20.55 -15.23
N VAL A 81 8.10 20.72 -14.09
CA VAL A 81 9.51 21.16 -14.03
C VAL A 81 10.52 20.00 -14.01
N GLY A 82 10.06 18.76 -14.17
CA GLY A 82 10.91 17.56 -14.22
C GLY A 82 11.57 17.19 -12.89
N LEU A 83 11.06 17.71 -11.77
CA LEU A 83 11.54 17.35 -10.42
C LEU A 83 10.89 16.08 -9.88
N ARG A 84 9.88 15.55 -10.58
CA ARG A 84 9.11 14.36 -10.21
C ARG A 84 8.63 13.66 -11.48
N GLU A 85 8.62 12.32 -11.50
CA GLU A 85 8.21 11.58 -12.70
C GLU A 85 6.69 11.61 -12.91
N SER A 86 5.92 11.50 -11.82
CA SER A 86 4.45 11.54 -11.84
C SER A 86 3.90 12.10 -10.55
N TRP A 87 2.61 12.47 -10.52
CA TRP A 87 1.94 12.95 -9.30
C TRP A 87 2.01 11.95 -8.14
N ALA A 88 2.24 10.66 -8.41
CA ALA A 88 2.29 9.58 -7.42
C ALA A 88 3.72 9.25 -6.94
N ASP A 89 4.76 9.75 -7.62
CA ASP A 89 6.17 9.42 -7.36
C ASP A 89 6.69 10.01 -6.03
N ASN A 90 6.64 9.25 -4.94
CA ASN A 90 6.80 9.76 -3.58
C ASN A 90 8.17 9.40 -3.00
N SER A 91 9.07 10.39 -2.94
CA SER A 91 10.34 10.28 -2.20
C SER A 91 10.17 10.05 -0.69
N THR A 92 8.94 10.15 -0.17
CA THR A 92 8.59 9.82 1.21
C THR A 92 7.37 8.91 1.29
N TRP A 93 7.49 7.80 2.01
CA TRP A 93 6.40 6.83 2.14
C TRP A 93 6.41 6.07 3.47
N TYR A 94 5.29 5.46 3.83
CA TYR A 94 5.20 4.41 4.85
C TYR A 94 4.37 3.26 4.30
N CYS A 95 4.31 2.16 5.03
CA CYS A 95 3.82 0.88 4.50
C CYS A 95 2.41 0.95 3.91
N SER A 96 1.41 1.42 4.65
CA SER A 96 0.02 1.50 4.17
C SER A 96 -0.16 2.59 3.10
N HIS A 97 0.57 3.70 3.19
CA HIS A 97 0.59 4.70 2.13
C HIS A 97 1.10 4.12 0.79
N LEU A 98 2.17 3.31 0.82
CA LEU A 98 2.71 2.68 -0.38
C LEU A 98 1.73 1.67 -1.01
N VAL A 99 1.01 0.90 -0.19
CA VAL A 99 -0.09 0.03 -0.65
C VAL A 99 -1.14 0.85 -1.39
N TRP A 100 -1.64 1.89 -0.74
CA TRP A 100 -2.70 2.73 -1.28
C TRP A 100 -2.27 3.41 -2.58
N GLN A 101 -1.12 4.08 -2.55
CA GLN A 101 -0.62 4.86 -3.68
C GLN A 101 -0.37 3.98 -4.91
N SER A 102 0.23 2.80 -4.72
CA SER A 102 0.48 1.86 -5.82
C SER A 102 -0.81 1.33 -6.45
N LEU A 103 -1.80 0.97 -5.63
CA LEU A 103 -3.09 0.50 -6.12
C LEU A 103 -3.86 1.62 -6.83
N PHE A 104 -3.94 2.79 -6.21
CA PHE A 104 -4.68 3.94 -6.74
C PHE A 104 -4.05 4.45 -8.05
N TYR A 105 -2.72 4.53 -8.12
CA TYR A 105 -2.01 4.95 -9.33
C TYR A 105 -2.29 4.05 -10.53
N ILE A 106 -2.31 2.72 -10.33
CA ILE A 106 -2.47 1.76 -11.44
C ILE A 106 -3.94 1.52 -11.80
N THR A 107 -4.82 1.47 -10.81
CA THR A 107 -6.21 1.02 -11.02
C THR A 107 -7.25 2.13 -10.92
N GLY A 108 -6.87 3.30 -10.40
CA GLY A 108 -7.79 4.38 -10.05
C GLY A 108 -8.75 4.04 -8.90
N LYS A 109 -8.59 2.89 -8.24
CA LYS A 109 -9.46 2.47 -7.12
C LYS A 109 -8.91 2.99 -5.81
N ASP A 110 -9.70 3.85 -5.15
CA ASP A 110 -9.36 4.36 -3.83
C ASP A 110 -9.66 3.29 -2.78
N ALA A 111 -8.62 2.84 -2.07
CA ALA A 111 -8.71 1.86 -0.99
C ALA A 111 -8.72 2.50 0.40
N ASP A 112 -8.76 3.83 0.49
CA ASP A 112 -8.91 4.53 1.77
C ASP A 112 -10.40 4.76 2.06
N ALA A 113 -10.97 3.87 2.89
CA ALA A 113 -12.38 3.92 3.24
C ALA A 113 -12.79 5.18 4.04
N ASN A 114 -11.85 5.85 4.72
CA ASN A 114 -12.15 7.00 5.58
C ASN A 114 -11.93 8.36 4.88
N GLY A 115 -11.23 8.39 3.74
CA GLY A 115 -10.97 9.58 2.95
C GLY A 115 -10.10 10.64 3.66
N GLY A 116 -9.37 10.26 4.71
CA GLY A 116 -8.57 11.13 5.57
C GLY A 116 -7.33 11.69 4.88
N TYR A 117 -6.43 12.33 5.62
CA TYR A 117 -5.17 12.85 5.03
C TYR A 117 -4.07 11.78 4.97
N MET A 118 -4.13 10.80 5.88
CA MET A 118 -3.21 9.67 5.99
C MET A 118 -3.97 8.37 5.73
N VAL A 119 -3.26 7.33 5.29
CA VAL A 119 -3.81 6.00 5.07
C VAL A 119 -3.33 5.09 6.19
N TYR A 120 -4.18 4.78 7.14
CA TYR A 120 -3.86 3.77 8.14
C TYR A 120 -4.08 2.36 7.56
N PRO A 121 -3.35 1.34 8.05
CA PRO A 121 -3.60 -0.04 7.65
C PRO A 121 -5.06 -0.46 7.87
N ASN A 122 -5.71 0.06 8.93
CA ASN A 122 -7.11 -0.20 9.22
C ASN A 122 -8.07 0.35 8.15
N ASP A 123 -7.70 1.44 7.47
CA ASP A 123 -8.52 2.04 6.42
C ASP A 123 -8.54 1.15 5.17
N LEU A 124 -7.37 0.60 4.83
CA LEU A 124 -7.22 -0.38 3.74
C LEU A 124 -8.02 -1.64 4.01
N ILE A 125 -7.96 -2.13 5.25
CA ILE A 125 -8.64 -3.35 5.67
C ILE A 125 -10.17 -3.20 5.58
N GLN A 126 -10.69 -2.01 5.88
CA GLN A 126 -12.13 -1.74 5.82
C GLN A 126 -12.63 -1.50 4.40
N ALA A 127 -11.77 -1.20 3.44
CA ALA A 127 -12.19 -1.00 2.06
C ALA A 127 -12.74 -2.30 1.45
N ASP A 128 -13.85 -2.20 0.71
CA ASP A 128 -14.51 -3.33 0.03
C ASP A 128 -13.62 -4.05 -1.01
N LEU A 129 -12.50 -3.42 -1.36
CA LEU A 129 -11.45 -3.99 -2.19
C LEU A 129 -10.71 -5.14 -1.48
N PHE A 130 -10.71 -5.14 -0.16
CA PHE A 130 -10.13 -6.18 0.68
C PHE A 130 -11.23 -7.11 1.22
N ASN A 131 -10.85 -8.29 1.69
CA ASN A 131 -11.77 -9.37 2.04
C ASN A 131 -12.70 -9.04 3.24
N ASN A 132 -13.78 -8.29 2.97
CA ASN A 132 -14.86 -7.91 3.89
C ASN A 132 -15.97 -8.97 4.00
N THR A 133 -15.63 -10.26 3.95
CA THR A 133 -16.64 -11.33 4.02
C THR A 133 -17.42 -11.27 5.34
N GLU A 134 -18.74 -11.49 5.29
CA GLU A 134 -19.59 -11.68 6.48
C GLU A 134 -18.97 -12.79 7.36
N GLY A 135 -18.57 -12.42 8.58
CA GLY A 135 -17.84 -13.30 9.50
C GLY A 135 -16.35 -12.98 9.68
N HIS A 136 -15.81 -11.98 8.98
CA HIS A 136 -14.45 -11.53 9.22
C HIS A 136 -14.34 -10.81 10.58
N GLN A 137 -13.80 -11.48 11.60
CA GLN A 137 -13.38 -10.86 12.85
C GLN A 137 -12.02 -10.18 12.67
N GLY A 138 -12.00 -9.09 11.90
CA GLY A 138 -10.85 -8.20 11.84
C GLY A 138 -10.62 -7.61 13.23
N ARG A 139 -9.36 -7.61 13.69
CA ARG A 139 -8.99 -7.12 15.02
C ARG A 139 -9.23 -5.62 15.11
N THR A 140 -10.44 -5.22 15.49
CA THR A 140 -10.74 -3.88 15.97
C THR A 140 -10.23 -3.79 17.40
N ARG A 141 -9.22 -2.94 17.65
CA ARG A 141 -9.12 -2.09 18.86
C ARG A 141 -7.85 -1.23 18.84
N PHE A 142 -8.13 0.08 18.84
CA PHE A 142 -7.42 1.26 19.36
C PHE A 142 -5.91 1.22 19.50
#